data_AF-A0A7J8NI80-F1
#
_entry.id   AF-A0A7J8NI80-F1
#
_cell.length_a   1.000
_cell.length_b   1.000
_cell.length_c   1.000
_cell.angle_alpha   90.00
_cell.angle_beta   90.00
_cell.angle_gamma   90.00
#
_symmetry.space_group_name_H-M   'P 1'
#
loop_
_entity.id
_entity.type
_entity.pdbx_description
1 polymer ?
#
loop_
_entity_poly.entity_id
_entity_poly.type
_entity_poly.pdbx_seq_one_letter_code
_entity_poly.pdbx_strand_id
1 'polypeptide(L)'
;MGAVSISNSSNLIEFDINGSNFTGKVNIDFGGLPGLLWLVLASNPLGRGEVDDLDFLNSLTKCRKLQILDLSYDQTFFPNNILEPSSESTKRSQRNLGYLDVTKLKNLGYLDVSENHFSGEIPSGLGSCVSLEHLYIEGKLFERSNPNSFKSLRGLQNLDLSRNKLSGQLPEYLQQFSLMTLNLSFNKFEGAVPTTGVFRNATALSIVENKKLCGGIRN
;
A
#
# COMPACT_ATOMS: atom_id res chain seq x y z
N MET A 1 12.60 35.04 -14.75
CA MET A 1 11.27 34.53 -14.32
C MET A 1 11.48 33.13 -13.83
N GLY A 2 11.12 32.82 -12.58
CA GLY A 2 11.18 31.43 -12.08
C GLY A 2 10.19 30.57 -12.86
N ALA A 3 10.60 29.37 -13.25
CA ALA A 3 9.71 28.43 -13.92
C ALA A 3 8.49 28.16 -13.02
N VAL A 4 7.29 28.19 -13.60
CA VAL A 4 6.07 27.74 -12.92
C VAL A 4 6.22 26.23 -12.71
N SER A 5 6.16 25.79 -11.45
CA SER A 5 6.28 24.38 -11.06
C SER A 5 5.11 24.00 -10.16
N ILE A 6 4.58 22.79 -10.35
CA ILE A 6 3.52 22.22 -9.53
C ILE A 6 3.92 22.22 -8.05
N SER A 7 5.20 22.04 -7.73
CA SER A 7 5.74 22.05 -6.35
C SER A 7 5.44 23.33 -5.57
N ASN A 8 5.11 24.44 -6.25
CA ASN A 8 4.76 25.72 -5.61
C ASN A 8 3.25 26.00 -5.60
N SER A 9 2.41 25.04 -5.98
CA SER A 9 0.96 25.20 -6.07
C SER A 9 0.31 25.04 -4.71
N SER A 10 0.37 26.08 -3.87
CA SER A 10 -0.12 26.06 -2.47
C SER A 10 -1.60 25.72 -2.31
N ASN A 11 -2.40 25.94 -3.35
CA ASN A 11 -3.84 25.63 -3.39
C ASN A 11 -4.17 24.29 -4.06
N LEU A 12 -3.17 23.50 -4.46
CA LEU A 12 -3.41 22.19 -5.06
C LEU A 12 -3.98 21.24 -4.00
N ILE A 13 -5.16 20.70 -4.28
CA ILE A 13 -5.88 19.75 -3.42
C ILE A 13 -5.82 18.34 -4.01
N GLU A 14 -5.90 18.27 -5.34
CA GLU A 14 -5.96 17.03 -6.09
C GLU A 14 -4.93 17.06 -7.22
N PHE A 15 -4.17 15.98 -7.31
CA PHE A 15 -3.25 15.72 -8.41
C PHE A 15 -3.49 14.30 -8.89
N ASP A 16 -4.14 14.18 -10.05
CA ASP A 16 -4.48 12.91 -10.68
C ASP A 16 -3.95 12.91 -12.11
N ILE A 17 -3.08 11.94 -12.40
CA ILE A 17 -2.51 11.72 -13.72
C ILE A 17 -2.71 10.27 -14.20
N ASN A 18 -3.70 9.57 -13.65
CA ASN A 18 -3.90 8.14 -13.89
C ASN A 18 -3.89 7.79 -15.39
N GLY A 19 -3.11 6.78 -15.79
CA GLY A 19 -3.14 6.23 -17.14
C GLY A 19 -2.75 7.22 -18.24
N SER A 20 -2.03 8.29 -17.90
CA SER A 20 -1.70 9.38 -18.81
C SER A 20 -0.33 9.22 -19.50
N ASN A 21 0.32 8.06 -19.33
CA ASN A 21 1.62 7.72 -19.92
C ASN A 21 2.74 8.73 -19.56
N PHE A 22 2.67 9.33 -18.37
CA PHE A 22 3.76 10.15 -17.85
C PHE A 22 5.00 9.29 -17.64
N THR A 23 6.15 9.78 -18.11
CA THR A 23 7.43 9.08 -18.05
C THR A 23 8.49 9.93 -17.37
N GLY A 24 9.57 9.29 -16.94
CA GLY A 24 10.74 9.95 -16.41
C GLY A 24 10.61 10.35 -14.94
N LYS A 25 11.68 10.97 -14.43
CA LYS A 25 11.81 11.29 -13.01
C LYS A 25 10.73 12.29 -12.54
N VAL A 26 10.08 11.96 -11.43
CA VAL A 26 9.13 12.84 -10.76
C VAL A 26 9.89 13.88 -9.93
N ASN A 27 10.02 15.10 -10.46
CA ASN A 27 10.69 16.22 -9.80
C ASN A 27 9.71 17.13 -9.03
N ILE A 28 8.75 16.53 -8.32
CA ILE A 28 7.75 17.25 -7.52
C ILE A 28 8.00 16.98 -6.04
N ASP A 29 8.12 18.05 -5.24
CA ASP A 29 8.12 17.95 -3.77
C ASP A 29 6.67 18.06 -3.28
N PHE A 30 5.96 16.93 -3.23
CA PHE A 30 4.57 16.89 -2.75
C PHE A 30 4.46 17.35 -1.28
N GLY A 31 5.53 17.19 -0.50
CA GLY A 31 5.61 17.68 0.87
C GLY A 31 5.53 19.21 1.00
N GLY A 32 5.78 19.94 -0.09
CA GLY A 32 5.60 21.38 -0.22
C GLY A 32 4.16 21.81 -0.52
N LEU A 33 3.23 20.87 -0.70
CA LEU A 33 1.83 21.12 -1.06
C LEU A 33 0.91 20.96 0.17
N PRO A 34 0.67 22.04 0.95
CA PRO A 34 0.00 21.94 2.25
C PRO A 34 -1.51 21.60 2.17
N GLY A 35 -2.08 21.70 0.96
CA GLY A 35 -3.49 21.42 0.68
C GLY A 35 -3.76 20.03 0.09
N LEU A 36 -2.73 19.26 -0.25
CA LEU A 36 -2.89 18.02 -1.01
C LEU A 36 -3.66 16.96 -0.19
N LEU A 37 -4.81 16.55 -0.73
CA LEU A 37 -5.69 15.50 -0.19
C LEU A 37 -5.65 14.24 -1.06
N TRP A 38 -5.53 14.43 -2.37
CA TRP A 38 -5.71 13.37 -3.35
C TRP A 38 -4.50 13.32 -4.28
N LEU A 39 -3.79 12.20 -4.26
CA LEU A 39 -2.64 11.96 -5.12
C LEU A 39 -2.79 10.62 -5.83
N VAL A 40 -2.98 10.67 -7.14
CA VAL A 40 -3.05 9.50 -8.02
C VAL A 40 -1.98 9.63 -9.09
N LEU A 41 -0.96 8.78 -8.97
CA LEU A 41 0.13 8.66 -9.94
C LEU A 41 -0.02 7.42 -10.82
N ALA A 42 -1.03 6.60 -10.54
CA ALA A 42 -1.21 5.26 -11.06
C ALA A 42 -1.12 5.12 -12.58
N SER A 43 -0.80 3.89 -13.00
CA SER A 43 -0.75 3.49 -14.39
C SER A 43 0.15 4.39 -15.25
N ASN A 44 1.26 4.85 -14.70
CA ASN A 44 2.27 5.61 -15.43
C ASN A 44 3.65 4.94 -15.35
N PRO A 45 4.39 4.85 -16.47
CA PRO A 45 5.78 4.38 -16.47
C PRO A 45 6.71 5.47 -15.92
N LEU A 46 6.52 5.85 -14.66
CA LEU A 46 7.34 6.86 -13.99
C LEU A 46 8.78 6.35 -13.80
N GLY A 47 9.71 7.28 -13.71
CA GLY A 47 11.14 6.97 -13.60
C GLY A 47 11.80 6.58 -14.93
N ARG A 48 13.10 6.37 -14.85
CA ARG A 48 14.03 5.97 -15.92
C ARG A 48 14.85 4.73 -15.54
N GLY A 49 14.60 4.14 -14.37
CA GLY A 49 15.43 3.09 -13.78
C GLY A 49 16.69 3.65 -13.11
N GLU A 50 16.67 4.94 -12.78
CA GLU A 50 17.73 5.65 -12.05
C GLU A 50 17.48 5.55 -10.54
N VAL A 51 18.56 5.62 -9.78
CA VAL A 51 18.57 5.39 -8.32
C VAL A 51 17.68 6.40 -7.56
N ASP A 52 17.56 7.61 -8.09
CA ASP A 52 16.89 8.77 -7.50
C ASP A 52 15.47 9.03 -8.06
N ASP A 53 14.95 8.16 -8.94
CA ASP A 53 13.62 8.31 -9.55
C ASP A 53 12.48 8.42 -8.53
N LEU A 54 12.71 7.85 -7.35
CA LEU A 54 11.70 7.64 -6.32
C LEU A 54 11.89 8.55 -5.11
N ASP A 55 12.84 9.48 -5.17
CA ASP A 55 13.10 10.44 -4.09
C ASP A 55 11.86 11.24 -3.69
N PHE A 56 10.90 11.42 -4.60
CA PHE A 56 9.64 12.10 -4.31
C PHE A 56 8.80 11.36 -3.25
N LEU A 57 8.93 10.03 -3.10
CA LEU A 57 8.23 9.26 -2.07
C LEU A 57 8.57 9.75 -0.66
N ASN A 58 9.81 10.18 -0.44
CA ASN A 58 10.26 10.75 0.83
C ASN A 58 9.46 12.02 1.17
N SER A 59 9.08 12.81 0.16
CA SER A 59 8.28 14.03 0.34
C SER A 59 6.85 13.74 0.78
N LEU A 60 6.29 12.60 0.38
CA LEU A 60 4.93 12.20 0.75
C LEU A 60 4.77 12.09 2.26
N THR A 61 5.81 11.70 2.99
CA THR A 61 5.79 11.64 4.46
C THR A 61 5.46 12.98 5.16
N LYS A 62 5.56 14.10 4.44
CA LYS A 62 5.20 15.44 4.92
C LYS A 62 3.75 15.85 4.58
N CYS A 63 3.06 15.09 3.72
CA CYS A 63 1.70 15.38 3.26
C CYS A 63 0.66 15.02 4.33
N ARG A 64 0.57 15.84 5.39
CA ARG A 64 -0.24 15.53 6.59
C ARG A 64 -1.75 15.46 6.34
N LYS A 65 -2.25 16.04 5.26
CA LYS A 65 -3.68 16.01 4.91
C LYS A 65 -4.03 14.94 3.89
N LEU A 66 -3.05 14.20 3.37
CA LEU A 66 -3.29 13.22 2.31
C LEU A 66 -4.28 12.15 2.79
N GLN A 67 -5.32 11.96 2.00
CA GLN A 67 -6.42 11.02 2.24
C GLN A 67 -6.43 9.90 1.22
N ILE A 68 -6.12 10.22 -0.04
CA ILE A 68 -6.03 9.26 -1.14
C ILE A 68 -4.60 9.23 -1.66
N LEU A 69 -4.00 8.04 -1.66
CA LEU A 69 -2.73 7.77 -2.32
C LEU A 69 -2.88 6.54 -3.19
N ASP A 70 -2.76 6.73 -4.50
CA ASP A 70 -2.74 5.67 -5.48
C ASP A 70 -1.44 5.72 -6.29
N LEU A 71 -0.62 4.69 -6.10
CA LEU A 71 0.65 4.44 -6.78
C LEU A 71 0.58 3.13 -7.59
N SER A 72 -0.63 2.64 -7.90
CA SER A 72 -0.83 1.33 -8.52
C SER A 72 -0.33 1.29 -9.97
N TYR A 73 0.12 0.12 -10.42
CA TYR A 73 0.57 -0.10 -11.80
C TYR A 73 1.65 0.89 -12.28
N ASP A 74 2.48 1.38 -11.38
CA ASP A 74 3.60 2.24 -11.75
C ASP A 74 4.77 1.31 -12.08
N GLN A 75 5.01 1.06 -13.38
CA GLN A 75 6.10 0.19 -13.91
C GLN A 75 7.52 0.62 -13.49
N THR A 76 7.64 1.62 -12.61
CA THR A 76 8.86 2.06 -11.99
C THR A 76 9.60 0.89 -11.32
N PHE A 77 10.92 0.97 -11.35
CA PHE A 77 11.79 0.05 -10.62
C PHE A 77 11.78 0.44 -9.13
N PHE A 78 10.65 0.24 -8.46
CA PHE A 78 10.55 0.44 -7.01
C PHE A 78 11.61 -0.44 -6.30
N PRO A 79 12.57 0.14 -5.57
CA PRO A 79 13.51 -0.62 -4.78
C PRO A 79 12.75 -1.46 -3.75
N ASN A 80 13.31 -2.63 -3.47
CA ASN A 80 12.75 -3.57 -2.50
C ASN A 80 12.55 -2.87 -1.13
N ASN A 81 11.42 -3.12 -0.47
CA ASN A 81 11.04 -2.62 0.87
C ASN A 81 10.71 -1.11 0.98
N ILE A 82 9.86 -0.57 0.10
CA ILE A 82 9.47 0.86 0.17
C ILE A 82 8.55 1.20 1.34
N LEU A 83 7.77 0.25 1.84
CA LEU A 83 6.74 0.52 2.85
C LEU A 83 7.28 0.53 4.30
N GLU A 84 8.49 0.02 4.55
CA GLU A 84 9.18 0.18 5.85
C GLU A 84 10.70 0.03 5.69
N PRO A 85 11.51 0.93 6.26
CA PRO A 85 12.93 0.65 6.43
C PRO A 85 13.11 -0.35 7.59
N SER A 86 13.45 -1.59 7.27
CA SER A 86 13.73 -2.63 8.27
C SER A 86 15.04 -2.34 9.01
N SER A 87 15.00 -1.62 10.14
CA SER A 87 16.15 -1.22 10.99
C SER A 87 17.06 -0.08 10.48
N GLU A 88 17.77 0.59 11.40
CA GLU A 88 18.70 1.70 11.10
C GLU A 88 19.83 1.32 10.13
N SER A 89 20.25 0.04 10.11
CA SER A 89 21.23 -0.46 9.14
C SER A 89 20.67 -0.48 7.72
N THR A 90 19.40 -0.85 7.54
CA THR A 90 18.72 -0.77 6.24
C THR A 90 18.46 0.67 5.83
N LYS A 91 18.09 1.56 6.76
CA LYS A 91 18.02 3.01 6.48
C LYS A 91 19.32 3.57 5.95
N ARG A 92 20.47 3.12 6.49
CA ARG A 92 21.80 3.51 5.98
C ARG A 92 22.09 2.94 4.59
N SER A 93 21.70 1.71 4.32
CA SER A 93 21.85 1.06 3.00
C SER A 93 20.92 1.63 1.92
N GLN A 94 19.75 2.15 2.32
CA GLN A 94 18.73 2.70 1.42
C GLN A 94 18.75 4.24 1.32
N ARG A 95 19.75 4.95 1.87
CA ARG A 95 19.79 6.43 1.80
C ARG A 95 19.77 7.02 0.39
N ASN A 96 20.04 6.17 -0.61
CA ASN A 96 20.01 6.54 -2.01
C ASN A 96 18.77 5.98 -2.74
N LEU A 97 17.82 5.39 -2.04
CA LEU A 97 16.63 4.76 -2.63
C LEU A 97 15.40 5.44 -2.01
N GLY A 98 14.54 6.03 -2.82
CA GLY A 98 13.29 6.62 -2.34
C GLY A 98 12.47 5.63 -1.50
N TYR A 99 11.99 6.05 -0.33
CA TYR A 99 11.16 5.22 0.56
C TYR A 99 9.85 5.95 0.91
N LEU A 100 8.81 5.17 1.23
CA LEU A 100 7.50 5.68 1.64
C LEU A 100 7.18 5.17 3.04
N ASP A 101 7.45 5.98 4.07
CA ASP A 101 6.94 5.71 5.41
C ASP A 101 5.46 6.13 5.51
N VAL A 102 4.59 5.21 5.08
CA VAL A 102 3.13 5.34 5.15
C VAL A 102 2.62 5.62 6.56
N THR A 103 3.38 5.28 7.61
CA THR A 103 2.98 5.50 9.00
C THR A 103 2.92 6.99 9.35
N LYS A 104 3.49 7.88 8.53
CA LYS A 104 3.37 9.34 8.69
C LYS A 104 2.05 9.90 8.15
N LEU A 105 1.35 9.15 7.30
CA LEU A 105 0.12 9.56 6.64
C LEU A 105 -1.11 9.18 7.48
N LYS A 106 -1.30 9.87 8.62
CA LYS A 106 -2.35 9.53 9.60
C LYS A 106 -3.79 9.71 9.11
N ASN A 107 -3.98 10.55 8.11
CA ASN A 107 -5.29 10.84 7.54
C ASN A 107 -5.62 10.00 6.30
N LEU A 108 -4.77 9.03 5.96
CA LEU A 108 -4.94 8.19 4.79
C LEU A 108 -6.18 7.30 4.95
N GLY A 109 -7.14 7.46 4.04
CA GLY A 109 -8.36 6.66 3.94
C GLY A 109 -8.28 5.63 2.82
N TYR A 110 -7.54 5.92 1.76
CA TYR A 110 -7.32 5.03 0.62
C TYR A 110 -5.83 4.91 0.35
N LEU A 111 -5.35 3.66 0.30
CA LEU A 111 -4.01 3.33 -0.12
C LEU A 111 -4.06 2.22 -1.17
N ASP A 112 -3.61 2.54 -2.37
CA ASP A 112 -3.38 1.55 -3.42
C ASP A 112 -1.92 1.59 -3.85
N VAL A 113 -1.26 0.45 -3.66
CA VAL A 113 0.13 0.19 -4.05
C VAL A 113 0.21 -1.08 -4.88
N SER A 114 -0.92 -1.51 -5.45
CA SER A 114 -1.06 -2.76 -6.18
C SER A 114 -0.31 -2.78 -7.51
N GLU A 115 -0.08 -3.98 -8.03
CA GLU A 115 0.56 -4.21 -9.34
C GLU A 115 1.94 -3.55 -9.49
N ASN A 116 2.63 -3.39 -8.37
CA ASN A 116 4.00 -2.90 -8.29
C ASN A 116 5.00 -4.03 -8.02
N HIS A 117 6.28 -3.69 -8.17
CA HIS A 117 7.39 -4.57 -7.83
C HIS A 117 7.79 -4.48 -6.34
N PHE A 118 6.92 -3.93 -5.48
CA PHE A 118 7.18 -3.86 -4.04
C PHE A 118 7.34 -5.27 -3.44
N SER A 119 8.40 -5.43 -2.66
CA SER A 119 8.76 -6.67 -1.99
C SER A 119 9.09 -6.43 -0.53
N GLY A 120 9.17 -7.51 0.25
CA GLY A 120 9.52 -7.46 1.67
C GLY A 120 8.35 -7.76 2.60
N GLU A 121 8.34 -7.06 3.74
CA GLU A 121 7.27 -7.17 4.74
C GLU A 121 6.30 -5.99 4.61
N ILE A 122 5.01 -6.25 4.83
CA ILE A 122 4.05 -5.17 5.02
C ILE A 122 4.36 -4.49 6.36
N PRO A 123 4.49 -3.14 6.40
CA PRO A 123 4.91 -2.43 7.59
C PRO A 123 4.04 -2.72 8.79
N SER A 124 4.68 -3.02 9.92
CA SER A 124 3.95 -3.24 11.16
C SER A 124 3.23 -1.96 11.65
N GLY A 125 3.78 -0.80 11.28
CA GLY A 125 3.21 0.51 11.60
C GLY A 125 1.98 0.89 10.77
N LEU A 126 1.56 0.13 9.76
CA LEU A 126 0.37 0.45 8.96
C LEU A 126 -0.89 0.53 9.82
N GLY A 127 -0.95 -0.24 10.91
CA GLY A 127 -2.02 -0.18 11.92
C GLY A 127 -2.23 1.19 12.57
N SER A 128 -1.28 2.11 12.41
CA SER A 128 -1.39 3.47 12.92
C SER A 128 -2.15 4.42 11.98
N CYS A 129 -2.45 3.99 10.76
CA CYS A 129 -3.29 4.71 9.80
C CYS A 129 -4.76 4.33 10.02
N VAL A 130 -5.27 4.63 11.22
CA VAL A 130 -6.60 4.19 11.71
C VAL A 130 -7.78 4.71 10.87
N SER A 131 -7.53 5.70 10.01
CA SER A 131 -8.51 6.26 9.08
C SER A 131 -8.66 5.43 7.79
N LEU A 132 -7.83 4.40 7.58
CA LEU A 132 -7.88 3.57 6.37
C LEU A 132 -9.22 2.84 6.24
N GLU A 133 -9.87 3.03 5.09
CA GLU A 133 -11.09 2.36 4.66
C GLU A 133 -10.81 1.40 3.50
N HIS A 134 -9.87 1.76 2.62
CA HIS A 134 -9.51 0.96 1.45
C HIS A 134 -8.00 0.69 1.43
N LEU A 135 -7.63 -0.60 1.35
CA LEU A 135 -6.25 -1.04 1.30
C LEU A 135 -6.04 -2.10 0.22
N TYR A 136 -5.29 -1.73 -0.81
CA TYR A 136 -4.93 -2.59 -1.92
C TYR A 136 -3.41 -2.75 -1.98
N ILE A 137 -2.94 -3.96 -1.68
CA ILE A 137 -1.52 -4.37 -1.72
C ILE A 137 -1.37 -5.61 -2.62
N GLU A 138 -2.26 -5.82 -3.59
CA GLU A 138 -2.11 -6.91 -4.56
C GLU A 138 -0.76 -6.79 -5.27
N GLY A 139 0.06 -7.83 -5.26
CA GLY A 139 1.40 -7.75 -5.84
C GLY A 139 2.12 -9.08 -5.78
N LYS A 140 3.31 -9.18 -6.38
CA LYS A 140 3.97 -10.47 -6.60
C LYS A 140 4.97 -10.88 -5.52
N LEU A 141 5.34 -9.98 -4.59
CA LEU A 141 6.59 -10.12 -3.85
C LEU A 141 6.52 -9.84 -2.33
N PHE A 142 5.38 -9.49 -1.73
CA PHE A 142 5.32 -9.40 -0.26
C PHE A 142 5.33 -10.81 0.37
N GLU A 143 6.29 -11.08 1.24
CA GLU A 143 6.54 -12.43 1.78
C GLU A 143 6.05 -12.61 3.21
N ARG A 144 5.92 -11.51 3.96
CA ARG A 144 5.52 -11.52 5.36
C ARG A 144 4.59 -10.35 5.65
N SER A 145 3.65 -10.60 6.54
CA SER A 145 2.88 -9.58 7.23
C SER A 145 3.05 -9.82 8.71
N ASN A 146 3.26 -8.78 9.52
CA ASN A 146 3.05 -8.92 10.95
C ASN A 146 1.54 -9.07 11.17
N PRO A 147 1.03 -10.24 11.60
CA PRO A 147 -0.40 -10.46 11.69
C PRO A 147 -1.06 -9.39 12.56
N ASN A 148 -0.47 -8.94 13.65
CA ASN A 148 -1.16 -8.01 14.56
C ASN A 148 -1.24 -6.55 14.06
N SER A 149 -0.53 -6.18 12.99
CA SER A 149 -0.44 -4.78 12.56
C SER A 149 -1.79 -4.22 12.12
N PHE A 150 -2.65 -5.02 11.50
CA PHE A 150 -3.93 -4.51 11.00
C PHE A 150 -5.00 -4.40 12.06
N LYS A 151 -4.85 -5.02 13.23
CA LYS A 151 -5.90 -5.11 14.26
C LYS A 151 -6.56 -3.77 14.62
N SER A 152 -5.82 -2.66 14.51
CA SER A 152 -6.28 -1.30 14.80
C SER A 152 -7.07 -0.63 13.68
N LEU A 153 -7.05 -1.17 12.45
CA LEU A 153 -7.72 -0.63 11.26
C LEU A 153 -9.22 -0.98 11.27
N ARG A 154 -9.94 -0.53 12.31
CA ARG A 154 -11.35 -0.88 12.53
C ARG A 154 -12.31 -0.28 11.50
N GLY A 155 -11.88 0.79 10.82
CA GLY A 155 -12.64 1.44 9.75
C GLY A 155 -12.51 0.76 8.38
N LEU A 156 -11.67 -0.27 8.25
CA LEU A 156 -11.40 -0.89 6.96
C LEU A 156 -12.68 -1.53 6.39
N GLN A 157 -12.95 -1.23 5.12
CA GLN A 157 -14.09 -1.71 4.33
C GLN A 157 -13.63 -2.62 3.20
N ASN A 158 -12.51 -2.31 2.54
CA ASN A 158 -11.96 -3.10 1.44
C ASN A 158 -10.52 -3.49 1.74
N LEU A 159 -10.24 -4.79 1.68
CA LEU A 159 -8.91 -5.34 1.87
C LEU A 159 -8.57 -6.30 0.74
N ASP A 160 -7.59 -5.93 -0.09
CA ASP A 160 -6.98 -6.83 -1.07
C ASP A 160 -5.49 -7.02 -0.77
N LEU A 161 -5.14 -8.26 -0.40
CA LEU A 161 -3.76 -8.72 -0.19
C LEU A 161 -3.39 -9.84 -1.15
N SER A 162 -4.19 -10.04 -2.20
CA SER A 162 -4.06 -11.19 -3.09
C SER A 162 -2.75 -11.19 -3.89
N ARG A 163 -2.45 -12.34 -4.49
CA ARG A 163 -1.28 -12.58 -5.35
C ARG A 163 0.10 -12.46 -4.70
N ASN A 164 0.17 -12.23 -3.40
CA ASN A 164 1.42 -12.13 -2.67
C ASN A 164 1.98 -13.51 -2.26
N LYS A 165 3.05 -13.50 -1.47
CA LYS A 165 3.65 -14.69 -0.86
C LYS A 165 3.40 -14.72 0.66
N LEU A 166 2.35 -14.04 1.15
CA LEU A 166 2.02 -13.97 2.58
C LEU A 166 1.74 -15.37 3.12
N SER A 167 2.26 -15.66 4.30
CA SER A 167 2.22 -17.00 4.90
C SER A 167 1.83 -16.95 6.38
N GLY A 168 1.52 -18.12 6.93
CA GLY A 168 1.02 -18.28 8.29
C GLY A 168 -0.50 -18.42 8.35
N GLN A 169 -1.05 -18.40 9.56
CA GLN A 169 -2.49 -18.56 9.77
C GLN A 169 -3.23 -17.25 9.50
N LEU A 170 -4.49 -17.38 9.06
CA LEU A 170 -5.41 -16.24 8.97
C LEU A 170 -5.67 -15.69 10.38
N PRO A 171 -5.42 -14.40 10.62
CA PRO A 171 -5.51 -13.88 11.97
C PRO A 171 -6.96 -13.62 12.41
N GLU A 172 -7.29 -14.04 13.62
CA GLU A 172 -8.66 -13.99 14.19
C GLU A 172 -9.25 -12.58 14.26
N TYR A 173 -8.43 -11.52 14.39
CA TYR A 173 -8.97 -10.16 14.48
C TYR A 173 -9.72 -9.74 13.20
N LEU A 174 -9.47 -10.38 12.04
CA LEU A 174 -10.23 -10.12 10.82
C LEU A 174 -11.72 -10.47 10.99
N GLN A 175 -12.05 -11.38 11.91
CA GLN A 175 -13.44 -11.70 12.28
C GLN A 175 -14.16 -10.50 12.91
N GLN A 176 -13.42 -9.53 13.45
CA GLN A 176 -13.96 -8.33 14.08
C GLN A 176 -14.14 -7.18 13.10
N PHE A 177 -13.74 -7.35 11.83
CA PHE A 177 -13.85 -6.31 10.82
C PHE A 177 -15.19 -6.43 10.10
N SER A 178 -15.76 -5.28 9.72
CA SER A 178 -16.97 -5.21 8.91
C SER A 178 -16.61 -4.90 7.45
N LEU A 179 -15.79 -5.78 6.86
CA LEU A 179 -15.33 -5.61 5.48
C LEU A 179 -16.50 -5.84 4.50
N MET A 180 -16.59 -4.97 3.50
CA MET A 180 -17.41 -5.14 2.32
C MET A 180 -16.76 -6.11 1.33
N THR A 181 -15.44 -6.02 1.16
CA THR A 181 -14.68 -6.95 0.31
C THR A 181 -13.41 -7.42 1.00
N LEU A 182 -13.14 -8.70 0.85
CA LEU A 182 -11.91 -9.34 1.30
C LEU A 182 -11.37 -10.17 0.15
N ASN A 183 -10.09 -9.99 -0.18
CA ASN A 183 -9.38 -10.83 -1.12
C ASN A 183 -7.99 -11.18 -0.57
N LEU A 184 -7.80 -12.45 -0.25
CA LEU A 184 -6.58 -13.06 0.27
C LEU A 184 -6.08 -14.17 -0.68
N SER A 185 -6.66 -14.28 -1.87
CA SER A 185 -6.36 -15.34 -2.83
C SER A 185 -4.91 -15.30 -3.32
N PHE A 186 -4.43 -16.40 -3.86
CA PHE A 186 -3.08 -16.53 -4.41
C PHE A 186 -1.98 -16.13 -3.40
N ASN A 187 -2.06 -16.65 -2.17
CA ASN A 187 -1.07 -16.49 -1.12
C ASN A 187 -0.57 -17.87 -0.62
N LYS A 188 0.16 -17.88 0.50
CA LYS A 188 0.66 -19.08 1.17
C LYS A 188 0.07 -19.22 2.58
N PHE A 189 -1.16 -18.72 2.81
CA PHE A 189 -1.84 -18.90 4.08
C PHE A 189 -2.13 -20.39 4.35
N GLU A 190 -2.15 -20.76 5.63
CA GLU A 190 -2.30 -22.14 6.08
C GLU A 190 -3.22 -22.28 7.29
N GLY A 191 -3.74 -23.49 7.51
CA GLY A 191 -4.59 -23.81 8.64
C GLY A 191 -6.08 -23.55 8.38
N ALA A 192 -6.86 -23.56 9.47
CA ALA A 192 -8.32 -23.46 9.38
C ALA A 192 -8.76 -22.04 9.01
N VAL A 193 -9.65 -21.94 8.03
CA VAL A 193 -10.34 -20.68 7.71
C VAL A 193 -11.42 -20.44 8.77
N PRO A 194 -11.45 -19.27 9.43
CA PRO A 194 -12.49 -18.98 10.41
C PRO A 194 -13.90 -19.00 9.78
N THR A 195 -14.94 -19.31 10.56
CA THR A 195 -16.33 -19.43 10.07
C THR A 195 -17.23 -18.26 10.48
N THR A 196 -16.67 -17.22 11.10
CA THR A 196 -17.40 -16.08 11.66
C THR A 196 -16.83 -14.75 11.16
N GLY A 197 -17.52 -13.65 11.44
CA GLY A 197 -17.12 -12.31 10.99
C GLY A 197 -17.14 -12.21 9.48
N VAL A 198 -16.14 -11.52 8.90
CA VAL A 198 -15.97 -11.38 7.45
C VAL A 198 -15.97 -12.73 6.72
N PHE A 199 -15.39 -13.77 7.33
CA PHE A 199 -15.26 -15.08 6.68
C PHE A 199 -16.59 -15.82 6.51
N ARG A 200 -17.64 -15.43 7.24
CA ARG A 200 -18.99 -16.01 7.06
C ARG A 200 -19.59 -15.67 5.69
N ASN A 201 -19.27 -14.49 5.17
CA ASN A 201 -19.78 -13.97 3.89
C ASN A 201 -18.72 -14.02 2.77
N ALA A 202 -17.51 -14.48 3.09
CA ALA A 202 -16.42 -14.61 2.13
C ALA A 202 -16.70 -15.77 1.17
N THR A 203 -16.45 -15.56 -0.12
CA THR A 203 -16.59 -16.59 -1.14
C THR A 203 -15.32 -17.44 -1.23
N ALA A 204 -15.39 -18.65 -1.80
CA ALA A 204 -14.19 -19.45 -2.04
C ALA A 204 -13.13 -18.71 -2.87
N LEU A 205 -13.56 -17.79 -3.73
CA LEU A 205 -12.68 -16.93 -4.52
C LEU A 205 -11.83 -15.99 -3.67
N SER A 206 -12.26 -15.57 -2.48
CA SER A 206 -11.48 -14.67 -1.63
C SER A 206 -10.25 -15.33 -1.02
N ILE A 207 -10.13 -16.65 -1.05
CA ILE A 207 -9.00 -17.39 -0.48
C ILE A 207 -8.41 -18.43 -1.42
N VAL A 208 -8.89 -18.51 -2.67
CA VAL A 208 -8.44 -19.50 -3.65
C VAL A 208 -6.92 -19.45 -3.82
N GLU A 209 -6.30 -20.55 -4.23
CA GLU A 209 -4.85 -20.68 -4.39
C GLU A 209 -4.00 -20.49 -3.10
N ASN A 210 -4.62 -20.59 -1.92
CA ASN A 210 -3.90 -20.85 -0.65
C ASN A 210 -3.91 -22.35 -0.33
N LYS A 211 -2.95 -23.09 -0.89
CA LYS A 211 -2.95 -24.57 -0.95
C LYS A 211 -2.97 -25.31 0.39
N LYS A 212 -2.70 -24.62 1.50
CA LYS A 212 -2.66 -25.19 2.85
C LYS A 212 -3.83 -24.75 3.74
N LEU A 213 -4.78 -23.98 3.22
CA LEU A 213 -6.00 -23.67 3.96
C LEU A 213 -6.95 -24.87 4.00
N CYS A 214 -7.72 -24.98 5.08
CA CYS A 214 -8.76 -25.99 5.25
C CYS A 214 -9.99 -25.43 5.97
N GLY A 215 -11.15 -26.07 5.82
CA GLY A 215 -12.40 -25.67 6.49
C GLY A 215 -12.96 -24.30 6.06
N GLY A 216 -13.87 -23.76 6.89
CA GLY A 216 -14.31 -22.36 6.88
C GLY A 216 -15.30 -21.90 5.82
N ILE A 217 -15.08 -22.21 4.55
CA ILE A 217 -15.96 -21.72 3.46
C ILE A 217 -16.90 -22.83 3.01
N ARG A 218 -18.20 -22.60 3.17
CA ARG A 218 -19.24 -23.49 2.62
C ARG A 218 -19.36 -23.18 1.12
N ASN A 219 -19.28 -24.23 0.30
CA ASN A 219 -19.52 -24.18 -1.15
C ASN A 219 -20.87 -23.54 -1.49
#